data_AF-A0A966JE04-F1
#
_entry.id   AF-A0A966JE04-F1
#
_cell.length_a   1.000
_cell.length_b   1.000
_cell.length_c   1.000
_cell.angle_alpha   90.00
_cell.angle_beta   90.00
_cell.angle_gamma   90.00
#
_symmetry.space_group_name_H-M   'P 1'
#
loop_
_entity.id
_entity.type
_entity.pdbx_description
1 polymer ?
#
loop_
_entity_poly.entity_id
_entity_poly.type
_entity_poly.pdbx_seq_one_letter_code
_entity_poly.pdbx_strand_id
1 'polypeptide(L)'
;MDPHRRRAGQGRTVRWPHRPRLPHPQPRPEPLQPDRRDLAGVLAEAGLGCHTERADLPPHRSGQDHLGILTHNRLEYLESMIGALKARVAPFNINYRYGPAELEQLLTLASASALVVQGALAERIRPVIDRLPRLGLLLQIDDGSGADLLPGALDYEDALNRVDPTRGGLADVTPSPDDLYLLFTGGTTGMPKGVMWRNGDAVTECFNGSRRANTIEDFAGAADTGLRSLPAAPFMHGAGHWSAMRALLGGGTVVIPEHDGRLDPHAVWSTIDREQVNLMLIVGDAFARPLIEAYDRGDHDGSSLNVLVTGGAALSAGVARQILDRLPTVMIVDGFGSSEAGGQMTRVTTSGNPDTPGFKVNDRTFVLSEDRQRHLHRLITSQITPQRCVVRIRRCLQHRHGGSDQRITTQTRFIRRAIQLN
;
A
#
# COMPACT_ATOMS: atom_id res chain seq x y z
N MET A 1 5.55 2.61 -67.49
CA MET A 1 4.92 1.40 -66.90
C MET A 1 5.87 0.92 -65.83
N ASP A 2 5.53 1.20 -64.57
CA ASP A 2 6.43 1.13 -63.41
C ASP A 2 6.09 -0.09 -62.52
N PRO A 3 7.06 -0.97 -62.18
CA PRO A 3 6.83 -2.21 -61.44
C PRO A 3 6.98 -2.02 -59.92
N HIS A 4 5.95 -1.50 -59.26
CA HIS A 4 5.86 -1.51 -57.79
C HIS A 4 4.45 -1.90 -57.29
N ARG A 5 4.21 -3.21 -57.12
CA ARG A 5 3.16 -3.73 -56.22
C ARG A 5 3.72 -4.90 -55.40
N ARG A 6 4.35 -4.58 -54.26
CA ARG A 6 4.64 -5.55 -53.21
C ARG A 6 3.40 -5.73 -52.32
N ARG A 7 3.07 -7.00 -52.09
CA ARG A 7 1.95 -7.49 -51.28
C ARG A 7 2.07 -7.00 -49.83
N ALA A 8 1.00 -6.40 -49.32
CA ALA A 8 0.82 -6.16 -47.89
C ALA A 8 0.56 -7.51 -47.20
N GLY A 9 1.47 -7.92 -46.32
CA GLY A 9 1.30 -9.07 -45.44
C GLY A 9 0.24 -8.76 -44.40
N GLN A 10 -0.79 -9.62 -44.32
CA GLN A 10 -1.82 -9.58 -43.29
C GLN A 10 -1.16 -9.75 -41.91
N GLY A 11 -1.32 -8.76 -41.04
CA GLY A 11 -0.96 -8.85 -39.64
C GLY A 11 -1.79 -9.93 -38.95
N ARG A 12 -1.15 -11.00 -38.48
CA ARG A 12 -1.74 -11.98 -37.58
C ARG A 12 -2.04 -11.27 -36.25
N THR A 13 -3.29 -10.87 -36.07
CA THR A 13 -3.86 -10.56 -34.75
C THR A 13 -3.87 -11.84 -33.93
N VAL A 14 -3.18 -11.85 -32.79
CA VAL A 14 -3.27 -12.92 -31.80
C VAL A 14 -4.69 -12.88 -31.24
N ARG A 15 -5.54 -13.80 -31.70
CA ARG A 15 -6.87 -14.03 -31.11
C ARG A 15 -6.69 -14.80 -29.82
N TRP A 16 -7.07 -14.19 -28.70
CA TRP A 16 -7.25 -14.89 -27.44
C TRP A 16 -8.31 -15.99 -27.62
N PRO A 17 -8.09 -17.21 -27.11
CA PRO A 17 -9.12 -18.25 -27.13
C PRO A 17 -10.35 -17.76 -26.35
N HIS A 18 -11.54 -18.04 -26.90
CA HIS A 18 -12.82 -17.69 -26.30
C HIS A 18 -12.87 -18.18 -24.85
N ARG A 19 -12.87 -17.24 -23.89
CA ARG A 19 -13.13 -17.52 -22.48
C ARG A 19 -14.59 -17.95 -22.30
N PRO A 20 -14.89 -18.87 -21.37
CA PRO A 20 -16.25 -19.00 -20.86
C PRO A 20 -16.74 -17.64 -20.38
N ARG A 21 -17.97 -17.26 -20.70
CA ARG A 21 -18.61 -16.08 -20.09
C ARG A 21 -18.64 -16.35 -18.59
N LEU A 22 -17.90 -15.57 -17.81
CA LEU A 22 -18.14 -15.48 -16.37
C LEU A 22 -19.64 -15.16 -16.18
N PRO A 23 -20.30 -15.72 -15.16
CA PRO A 23 -21.66 -15.34 -14.85
C PRO A 23 -21.73 -13.81 -14.80
N HIS A 24 -22.78 -13.25 -15.40
CA HIS A 24 -23.02 -11.81 -15.39
C HIS A 24 -22.78 -11.28 -13.97
N PRO A 25 -22.08 -10.14 -13.81
CA PRO A 25 -22.01 -9.50 -12.51
C PRO A 25 -23.45 -9.39 -12.01
N GLN A 26 -23.69 -9.91 -10.80
CA GLN A 26 -24.94 -9.68 -10.09
C GLN A 26 -25.32 -8.21 -10.29
N PRO A 27 -26.59 -7.88 -10.58
CA PRO A 27 -27.01 -6.49 -10.69
C PRO A 27 -26.41 -5.74 -9.51
N ARG A 28 -25.80 -4.56 -9.76
CA ARG A 28 -25.25 -3.74 -8.68
C ARG A 28 -26.31 -3.73 -7.58
N PRO A 29 -25.96 -4.04 -6.32
CA PRO A 29 -26.92 -3.84 -5.24
C PRO A 29 -27.49 -2.44 -5.40
N GLU A 30 -28.77 -2.26 -5.09
CA GLU A 30 -29.39 -0.93 -4.98
C GLU A 30 -28.37 0.04 -4.36
N PRO A 31 -28.33 1.33 -4.78
CA PRO A 31 -27.36 2.28 -4.23
C PRO A 31 -27.36 2.10 -2.72
N LEU A 32 -26.22 1.62 -2.19
CA LEU A 32 -26.04 1.36 -0.77
C LEU A 32 -26.63 2.58 -0.08
N GLN A 33 -27.66 2.38 0.75
CA GLN A 33 -28.14 3.45 1.62
C GLN A 33 -26.88 4.06 2.23
N PRO A 34 -26.68 5.39 2.17
CA PRO A 34 -25.42 6.00 2.57
C PRO A 34 -25.05 5.44 3.92
N ASP A 35 -23.98 4.65 3.91
CA ASP A 35 -23.58 3.82 5.03
C ASP A 35 -23.40 4.77 6.21
N ARG A 36 -23.99 4.46 7.36
CA ARG A 36 -23.98 5.35 8.54
C ARG A 36 -22.57 5.54 9.12
N ARG A 37 -21.58 4.85 8.56
CA ARG A 37 -20.17 4.89 8.90
C ARG A 37 -19.51 6.12 8.29
N ASP A 38 -19.28 7.16 9.09
CA ASP A 38 -18.57 8.36 8.63
C ASP A 38 -17.45 8.81 9.59
N LEU A 39 -16.31 8.11 9.53
CA LEU A 39 -15.12 8.52 10.28
C LEU A 39 -14.68 9.95 9.96
N ALA A 40 -14.84 10.39 8.71
CA ALA A 40 -14.45 11.72 8.31
C ALA A 40 -15.25 12.78 9.07
N GLY A 41 -16.55 12.55 9.26
CA GLY A 41 -17.40 13.39 10.09
C GLY A 41 -17.03 13.33 11.58
N VAL A 42 -16.65 12.16 12.12
CA VAL A 42 -16.14 12.05 13.50
C VAL A 42 -14.91 12.94 13.71
N LEU A 43 -13.96 12.91 12.77
CA LEU A 43 -12.75 13.73 12.82
C LEU A 43 -13.09 15.22 12.72
N ALA A 44 -14.02 15.59 11.83
CA ALA A 44 -14.47 16.98 11.67
C ALA A 44 -15.21 17.51 12.90
N GLU A 45 -16.09 16.73 13.52
CA GLU A 45 -16.79 17.08 14.78
C GLU A 45 -15.81 17.24 15.95
N ALA A 46 -14.71 16.47 15.95
CA ALA A 46 -13.60 16.66 16.89
C ALA A 46 -12.73 17.89 16.57
N GLY A 47 -13.04 18.65 15.52
CA GLY A 47 -12.30 19.83 15.09
C GLY A 47 -10.96 19.52 14.42
N LEU A 48 -10.76 18.28 13.96
CA LEU A 48 -9.52 17.84 13.34
C LEU A 48 -9.54 18.06 11.82
N GLY A 49 -8.43 18.53 11.27
CA GLY A 49 -8.32 18.79 9.84
C GLY A 49 -7.06 19.54 9.46
N CYS A 50 -7.16 20.44 8.47
CA CYS A 50 -6.07 21.32 8.04
C CYS A 50 -6.20 22.71 8.70
N HIS A 51 -5.19 23.12 9.46
CA HIS A 51 -5.11 24.42 10.15
C HIS A 51 -4.20 25.42 9.46
N THR A 52 -3.29 24.94 8.61
CA THR A 52 -2.40 25.80 7.82
C THR A 52 -2.12 25.13 6.49
N GLU A 53 -2.40 25.84 5.39
CA GLU A 53 -2.20 25.30 4.07
C GLU A 53 -0.72 25.02 3.79
N ARG A 54 -0.48 23.98 2.99
CA ARG A 54 0.87 23.49 2.74
C ARG A 54 1.77 24.54 2.07
N ALA A 55 1.18 25.41 1.25
CA ALA A 55 1.85 26.48 0.53
C ALA A 55 2.53 27.49 1.47
N ASP A 56 1.99 27.65 2.69
CA ASP A 56 2.49 28.61 3.69
C ASP A 56 3.51 27.98 4.66
N LEU A 57 3.86 26.70 4.44
CA LEU A 57 4.71 25.94 5.33
C LEU A 57 6.01 25.51 4.66
N PRO A 58 7.13 25.46 5.41
CA PRO A 58 8.33 24.77 4.96
C PRO A 58 8.02 23.32 4.55
N PRO A 59 8.69 22.77 3.52
CA PRO A 59 8.39 21.43 2.96
C PRO A 59 8.51 20.24 3.92
N HIS A 60 8.94 20.44 5.16
CA HIS A 60 9.11 19.39 6.17
C HIS A 60 8.07 19.48 7.30
N ARG A 61 7.25 20.53 7.35
CA ARG A 61 6.18 20.69 8.35
C ARG A 61 4.83 20.20 7.83
N SER A 62 3.92 19.86 8.72
CA SER A 62 2.52 19.61 8.37
C SER A 62 1.66 20.68 9.05
N GLY A 63 0.65 21.17 8.34
CA GLY A 63 -0.39 22.02 8.90
C GLY A 63 -1.68 21.27 9.19
N GLN A 64 -1.68 19.95 8.98
CA GLN A 64 -2.81 19.06 9.25
C GLN A 64 -2.64 18.35 10.59
N ASP A 65 -3.76 18.03 11.23
CA ASP A 65 -3.79 17.01 12.27
C ASP A 65 -3.37 15.65 11.72
N HIS A 66 -2.81 14.81 12.58
CA HIS A 66 -2.30 13.50 12.21
C HIS A 66 -3.06 12.38 12.92
N LEU A 67 -3.51 11.39 12.15
CA LEU A 67 -4.19 10.19 12.64
C LEU A 67 -3.26 8.98 12.58
N GLY A 68 -2.91 8.44 13.76
CA GLY A 68 -2.21 7.18 13.86
C GLY A 68 -3.15 5.98 13.69
N ILE A 69 -2.71 4.95 12.99
CA ILE A 69 -3.47 3.71 12.79
C ILE A 69 -2.67 2.52 13.34
N LEU A 70 -3.08 2.02 14.52
CA LEU A 70 -2.49 0.88 15.23
C LEU A 70 -3.42 -0.33 15.16
N THR A 71 -3.38 -1.05 14.04
CA THR A 71 -4.21 -2.23 13.82
C THR A 71 -3.47 -3.30 13.01
N HIS A 72 -3.93 -4.54 13.09
CA HIS A 72 -3.60 -5.56 12.10
C HIS A 72 -4.33 -5.29 10.76
N ASN A 73 -4.18 -6.17 9.77
CA ASN A 73 -4.94 -6.05 8.52
C ASN A 73 -6.43 -6.23 8.83
N ARG A 74 -7.22 -5.18 8.60
CA ARG A 74 -8.67 -5.16 8.79
C ARG A 74 -9.30 -4.03 7.98
N LEU A 75 -10.61 -4.06 7.84
CA LEU A 75 -11.38 -3.07 7.08
C LEU A 75 -11.13 -1.64 7.60
N GLU A 76 -11.17 -1.49 8.92
CA GLU A 76 -11.05 -0.25 9.67
C GLU A 76 -9.70 0.43 9.46
N TYR A 77 -8.65 -0.30 9.05
CA TYR A 77 -7.39 0.31 8.64
C TYR A 77 -7.61 1.18 7.38
N LEU A 78 -8.27 0.64 6.37
CA LEU A 78 -8.51 1.32 5.10
C LEU A 78 -9.59 2.40 5.25
N GLU A 79 -10.64 2.12 6.02
CA GLU A 79 -11.64 3.12 6.40
C GLU A 79 -11.00 4.29 7.15
N SER A 80 -10.06 4.00 8.06
CA SER A 80 -9.31 5.03 8.80
C SER A 80 -8.46 5.90 7.88
N MET A 81 -7.79 5.31 6.91
CA MET A 81 -7.06 6.06 5.90
C MET A 81 -7.99 6.95 5.07
N ILE A 82 -9.08 6.40 4.53
CA ILE A 82 -9.99 7.14 3.63
C ILE A 82 -10.73 8.24 4.40
N GLY A 83 -11.22 7.95 5.61
CA GLY A 83 -11.90 8.92 6.47
C GLY A 83 -11.00 10.09 6.84
N ALA A 84 -9.75 9.82 7.21
CA ALA A 84 -8.77 10.88 7.48
C ALA A 84 -8.52 11.76 6.25
N LEU A 85 -8.30 11.15 5.07
CA LEU A 85 -8.08 11.89 3.83
C LEU A 85 -9.28 12.77 3.46
N LYS A 86 -10.52 12.26 3.64
CA LYS A 86 -11.76 13.04 3.44
C LYS A 86 -11.85 14.23 4.39
N ALA A 87 -11.44 14.07 5.65
CA ALA A 87 -11.43 15.13 6.67
C ALA A 87 -10.21 16.07 6.58
N ARG A 88 -9.33 15.91 5.58
CA ARG A 88 -8.03 16.60 5.47
C ARG A 88 -7.15 16.41 6.71
N VAL A 89 -7.24 15.25 7.37
CA VAL A 89 -6.32 14.77 8.40
C VAL A 89 -5.28 13.87 7.74
N ALA A 90 -4.00 13.96 8.09
CA ALA A 90 -2.97 13.12 7.48
C ALA A 90 -2.86 11.77 8.21
N PRO A 91 -3.28 10.65 7.59
CA PRO A 91 -3.14 9.34 8.22
C PRO A 91 -1.69 8.86 8.18
N PHE A 92 -1.31 8.07 9.18
CA PHE A 92 -0.03 7.40 9.22
C PHE A 92 -0.09 5.99 9.84
N ASN A 93 0.75 5.11 9.30
CA ASN A 93 0.87 3.72 9.74
C ASN A 93 1.66 3.61 11.05
N ILE A 94 1.23 2.69 11.92
CA ILE A 94 1.99 2.30 13.11
C ILE A 94 2.35 0.82 13.00
N ASN A 95 3.59 0.49 13.35
CA ASN A 95 4.01 -0.90 13.44
C ASN A 95 3.40 -1.53 14.71
N TYR A 96 2.44 -2.44 14.54
CA TYR A 96 1.77 -3.11 15.67
C TYR A 96 2.70 -3.93 16.56
N ARG A 97 3.94 -4.20 16.10
CA ARG A 97 4.95 -4.89 16.91
C ARG A 97 5.63 -3.96 17.93
N TYR A 98 5.45 -2.65 17.82
CA TYR A 98 6.04 -1.70 18.75
C TYR A 98 5.53 -1.90 20.18
N GLY A 99 6.45 -1.74 21.13
CA GLY A 99 6.16 -1.67 22.55
C GLY A 99 5.81 -0.24 23.00
N PRO A 100 5.43 -0.06 24.27
CA PRO A 100 4.98 1.23 24.81
C PRO A 100 5.94 2.40 24.52
N ALA A 101 7.24 2.21 24.76
CA ALA A 101 8.25 3.27 24.57
C ALA A 101 8.40 3.68 23.09
N GLU A 102 8.36 2.71 22.17
CA GLU A 102 8.45 2.98 20.73
C GLU A 102 7.19 3.68 20.22
N LEU A 103 6.01 3.31 20.76
CA LEU A 103 4.74 3.97 20.45
C LEU A 103 4.71 5.41 20.93
N GLU A 104 5.13 5.68 22.17
CA GLU A 104 5.24 7.05 22.71
C GLU A 104 6.17 7.91 21.86
N GLN A 105 7.35 7.38 21.51
CA GLN A 105 8.32 8.07 20.65
C GLN A 105 7.74 8.37 19.26
N LEU A 106 7.09 7.39 18.63
CA LEU A 106 6.50 7.56 17.31
C LEU A 106 5.35 8.57 17.32
N LEU A 107 4.41 8.44 18.25
CA LEU A 107 3.22 9.31 18.34
C LEU A 107 3.62 10.75 18.66
N THR A 108 4.65 10.94 19.51
CA THR A 108 5.25 12.25 19.78
C THR A 108 5.94 12.81 18.54
N LEU A 109 6.78 12.02 17.88
CA LEU A 109 7.46 12.43 16.64
C LEU A 109 6.47 12.80 15.54
N ALA A 110 5.40 12.02 15.40
CA ALA A 110 4.32 12.27 14.49
C ALA A 110 3.42 13.42 14.94
N SER A 111 3.52 13.92 16.17
CA SER A 111 2.58 14.90 16.73
C SER A 111 1.12 14.46 16.52
N ALA A 112 0.82 13.20 16.85
CA ALA A 112 -0.50 12.61 16.64
C ALA A 112 -1.58 13.37 17.43
N SER A 113 -2.64 13.77 16.73
CA SER A 113 -3.84 14.39 17.31
C SER A 113 -4.94 13.36 17.56
N ALA A 114 -4.94 12.29 16.77
CA ALA A 114 -5.89 11.18 16.89
C ALA A 114 -5.20 9.81 16.75
N LEU A 115 -5.81 8.78 17.31
CA LEU A 115 -5.36 7.39 17.21
C LEU A 115 -6.56 6.45 17.03
N VAL A 116 -6.51 5.61 16.01
CA VAL A 116 -7.36 4.41 15.91
C VAL A 116 -6.54 3.21 16.34
N VAL A 117 -7.04 2.46 17.33
CA VAL A 117 -6.37 1.29 17.90
C VAL A 117 -7.29 0.08 17.93
N GLN A 118 -6.77 -1.06 17.52
CA GLN A 118 -7.48 -2.33 17.65
C GLN A 118 -7.49 -2.82 19.11
N GLY A 119 -8.61 -3.37 19.58
CA GLY A 119 -8.78 -3.92 20.93
C GLY A 119 -7.63 -4.85 21.36
N ALA A 120 -7.26 -5.84 20.54
CA ALA A 120 -6.14 -6.74 20.83
C ALA A 120 -4.77 -6.06 20.99
N LEU A 121 -4.64 -4.79 20.61
CA LEU A 121 -3.41 -3.98 20.73
C LEU A 121 -3.53 -2.88 21.80
N ALA A 122 -4.67 -2.74 22.48
CA ALA A 122 -4.95 -1.68 23.45
C ALA A 122 -3.91 -1.64 24.58
N GLU A 123 -3.54 -2.78 25.14
CA GLU A 123 -2.55 -2.86 26.23
C GLU A 123 -1.15 -2.40 25.84
N ARG A 124 -0.83 -2.32 24.54
CA ARG A 124 0.46 -1.77 24.09
C ARG A 124 0.53 -0.27 24.26
N ILE A 125 -0.59 0.42 24.12
CA ILE A 125 -0.66 1.88 24.21
C ILE A 125 -1.10 2.35 25.60
N ARG A 126 -1.90 1.57 26.33
CA ARG A 126 -2.42 1.90 27.68
C ARG A 126 -1.38 2.57 28.61
N PRO A 127 -0.12 2.10 28.72
CA PRO A 127 0.85 2.68 29.65
C PRO A 127 1.37 4.08 29.29
N VAL A 128 1.04 4.60 28.10
CA VAL A 128 1.63 5.85 27.57
C VAL A 128 0.59 6.88 27.13
N ILE A 129 -0.71 6.57 27.15
CA ILE A 129 -1.78 7.49 26.71
C ILE A 129 -1.69 8.83 27.42
N ASP A 130 -1.54 8.83 28.75
CA ASP A 130 -1.46 10.06 29.56
C ASP A 130 -0.20 10.89 29.29
N ARG A 131 0.80 10.34 28.59
CA ARG A 131 2.02 11.05 28.18
C ARG A 131 1.96 11.64 26.78
N LEU A 132 0.80 11.55 26.12
CA LEU A 132 0.57 12.06 24.76
C LEU A 132 -0.36 13.28 24.79
N PRO A 133 0.12 14.47 25.19
CA PRO A 133 -0.73 15.64 25.44
C PRO A 133 -1.44 16.21 24.20
N ARG A 134 -1.04 15.80 23.00
CA ARG A 134 -1.71 16.17 21.74
C ARG A 134 -2.81 15.22 21.32
N LEU A 135 -2.85 14.01 21.89
CA LEU A 135 -3.82 13.00 21.51
C LEU A 135 -5.19 13.36 22.10
N GLY A 136 -6.01 14.04 21.31
CA GLY A 136 -7.33 14.52 21.72
C GLY A 136 -8.48 13.58 21.37
N LEU A 137 -8.27 12.68 20.40
CA LEU A 137 -9.25 11.68 19.99
C LEU A 137 -8.64 10.28 19.97
N LEU A 138 -9.23 9.37 20.74
CA LEU A 138 -8.86 7.96 20.76
C LEU A 138 -10.08 7.12 20.39
N LEU A 139 -9.96 6.37 19.29
CA LEU A 139 -10.98 5.44 18.84
C LEU A 139 -10.46 4.02 19.00
N GLN A 140 -11.18 3.20 19.76
CA GLN A 140 -10.85 1.80 19.96
C GLN A 140 -11.83 0.93 19.21
N ILE A 141 -11.30 0.02 18.39
CA ILE A 141 -12.12 -0.90 17.62
C ILE A 141 -12.35 -2.16 18.45
N ASP A 142 -13.61 -2.52 18.68
CA ASP A 142 -13.98 -3.85 19.13
C ASP A 142 -13.65 -4.88 18.03
N ASP A 143 -12.79 -5.82 18.37
CA ASP A 143 -12.34 -6.91 17.50
C ASP A 143 -12.66 -8.29 18.09
N GLY A 144 -13.54 -8.33 19.09
CA GLY A 144 -13.90 -9.57 19.80
C GLY A 144 -12.79 -10.11 20.71
N SER A 145 -11.69 -9.38 20.92
CA SER A 145 -10.61 -9.80 21.83
C SER A 145 -11.00 -9.73 23.31
N GLY A 146 -12.12 -9.07 23.64
CA GLY A 146 -12.55 -8.83 25.02
C GLY A 146 -11.73 -7.77 25.75
N ALA A 147 -10.94 -6.96 25.05
CA ALA A 147 -10.20 -5.86 25.64
C ALA A 147 -11.13 -4.73 26.09
N ASP A 148 -11.00 -4.30 27.34
CA ASP A 148 -11.70 -3.12 27.86
C ASP A 148 -11.33 -1.86 27.06
N LEU A 149 -12.28 -0.92 26.97
CA LEU A 149 -12.00 0.40 26.40
C LEU A 149 -10.84 1.06 27.16
N LEU A 150 -9.94 1.68 26.40
CA LEU A 150 -8.87 2.50 26.93
C LEU A 150 -9.45 3.75 27.63
N PRO A 151 -8.77 4.30 28.65
CA PRO A 151 -9.22 5.51 29.31
C PRO A 151 -9.38 6.65 28.30
N GLY A 152 -10.58 7.25 28.25
CA GLY A 152 -10.89 8.34 27.31
C GLY A 152 -11.13 7.91 25.85
N ALA A 153 -11.10 6.60 25.55
CA ALA A 153 -11.43 6.11 24.21
C ALA A 153 -12.93 6.10 23.97
N LEU A 154 -13.32 6.34 22.72
CA LEU A 154 -14.63 6.02 22.20
C LEU A 154 -14.57 4.66 21.50
N ASP A 155 -15.66 3.90 21.60
CA ASP A 155 -15.84 2.75 20.71
C ASP A 155 -15.96 3.22 19.25
N TYR A 156 -15.25 2.55 18.36
CA TYR A 156 -15.11 2.95 16.96
C TYR A 156 -16.45 2.93 16.20
N GLU A 157 -17.21 1.83 16.30
CA GLU A 157 -18.46 1.68 15.56
C GLU A 157 -19.54 2.61 16.13
N ASP A 158 -19.60 2.74 17.45
CA ASP A 158 -20.49 3.71 18.11
C ASP A 158 -20.19 5.15 17.69
N ALA A 159 -18.91 5.54 17.61
CA ALA A 159 -18.52 6.88 17.20
C ALA A 159 -18.95 7.18 15.76
N LEU A 160 -18.69 6.23 14.84
CA LEU A 160 -19.06 6.35 13.43
C LEU A 160 -20.57 6.47 13.23
N ASN A 161 -21.37 5.66 13.95
CA ASN A 161 -22.82 5.63 13.81
C ASN A 161 -23.56 6.82 14.42
N ARG A 162 -22.90 7.60 15.29
CA ARG A 162 -23.49 8.79 15.94
C ARG A 162 -23.45 10.03 15.06
N VAL A 163 -22.56 10.08 14.08
CA VAL A 163 -22.41 11.21 13.18
C VAL A 163 -23.58 11.25 12.20
N ASP A 164 -24.20 12.41 12.08
CA ASP A 164 -25.19 12.65 11.04
C ASP A 164 -24.45 13.03 9.74
N PRO A 165 -24.43 12.18 8.70
CA PRO A 165 -23.71 12.45 7.46
C PRO A 165 -24.25 13.66 6.69
N THR A 166 -25.45 14.15 7.04
CA THR A 166 -26.03 15.37 6.46
C THR A 166 -25.67 16.64 7.23
N ARG A 167 -25.12 16.50 8.44
CA ARG A 167 -24.69 17.60 9.33
C ARG A 167 -23.20 17.58 9.65
N GLY A 168 -22.49 16.51 9.29
CA GLY A 168 -21.06 16.36 9.53
C GLY A 168 -20.29 17.52 8.92
N GLY A 169 -19.31 18.05 9.65
CA GLY A 169 -18.53 19.25 9.28
C GLY A 169 -17.73 19.16 7.97
N LEU A 170 -17.96 18.14 7.15
CA LEU A 170 -17.36 17.94 5.82
C LEU A 170 -18.00 18.79 4.73
N ALA A 171 -19.21 19.32 4.92
CA ALA A 171 -19.89 20.11 3.89
C ALA A 171 -19.06 21.32 3.41
N ASP A 172 -18.26 21.89 4.31
CA ASP A 172 -17.38 23.03 4.03
C ASP A 172 -15.90 22.61 3.83
N VAL A 173 -15.60 21.30 3.84
CA VAL A 173 -14.24 20.80 3.66
C VAL A 173 -13.93 20.70 2.17
N THR A 174 -12.99 21.53 1.71
CA THR A 174 -12.44 21.46 0.35
C THR A 174 -11.09 20.74 0.35
N PRO A 175 -10.99 19.51 -0.21
CA PRO A 175 -9.73 18.77 -0.25
C PRO A 175 -8.66 19.47 -1.09
N SER A 176 -7.38 19.27 -0.74
CA SER A 176 -6.23 19.79 -1.48
C SER A 176 -5.35 18.65 -2.00
N PRO A 177 -4.80 18.73 -3.23
CA PRO A 177 -3.82 17.76 -3.71
C PRO A 177 -2.50 17.81 -2.91
N ASP A 178 -2.24 18.91 -2.20
CA ASP A 178 -1.08 19.08 -1.33
C ASP A 178 -1.31 18.58 0.12
N ASP A 179 -2.54 18.15 0.46
CA ASP A 179 -2.82 17.43 1.70
C ASP A 179 -1.95 16.16 1.78
N LEU A 180 -1.63 15.73 2.98
CA LEU A 180 -0.61 14.74 3.24
C LEU A 180 -1.18 13.37 3.58
N TYR A 181 -0.44 12.35 3.16
CA TYR A 181 -0.44 11.00 3.69
C TYR A 181 0.99 10.71 4.17
N LEU A 182 1.13 10.19 5.38
CA LEU A 182 2.44 9.91 5.97
C LEU A 182 2.71 8.41 6.02
N LEU A 183 3.92 8.01 5.65
CA LEU A 183 4.38 6.64 5.75
C LEU A 183 5.62 6.57 6.65
N PHE A 184 5.44 6.10 7.88
CA PHE A 184 6.55 5.84 8.78
C PHE A 184 7.25 4.54 8.43
N THR A 185 8.58 4.61 8.45
CA THR A 185 9.46 3.48 8.14
C THR A 185 10.46 3.24 9.25
N GLY A 186 10.72 1.97 9.55
CA GLY A 186 11.79 1.58 10.48
C GLY A 186 13.14 2.00 9.93
N GLY A 187 13.81 2.93 10.61
CA GLY A 187 15.19 3.30 10.30
C GLY A 187 16.16 2.25 10.85
N THR A 188 17.29 2.04 10.18
CA THR A 188 18.43 1.25 10.73
C THR A 188 19.06 1.91 11.97
N THR A 189 18.64 3.12 12.32
CA THR A 189 19.20 3.98 13.37
C THR A 189 18.29 4.08 14.60
N GLY A 190 17.36 3.14 14.81
CA GLY A 190 16.45 3.09 15.97
C GLY A 190 15.21 3.98 15.84
N MET A 191 15.35 5.24 15.43
CA MET A 191 14.21 6.15 15.27
C MET A 191 13.50 6.00 13.91
N PRO A 192 12.16 5.89 13.89
CA PRO A 192 11.40 5.82 12.64
C PRO A 192 11.43 7.16 11.90
N LYS A 193 11.27 7.12 10.58
CA LYS A 193 11.22 8.31 9.72
C LYS A 193 9.85 8.43 9.07
N GLY A 194 9.26 9.61 9.12
CA GLY A 194 8.03 9.95 8.41
C GLY A 194 8.34 10.37 6.97
N VAL A 195 7.82 9.60 6.01
CA VAL A 195 7.82 9.96 4.60
C VAL A 195 6.54 10.73 4.31
N MET A 196 6.68 11.95 3.79
CA MET A 196 5.53 12.83 3.52
C MET A 196 5.15 12.74 2.05
N TRP A 197 3.99 12.15 1.77
CA TRP A 197 3.41 12.13 0.44
C TRP A 197 2.30 13.17 0.35
N ARG A 198 2.34 13.99 -0.71
CA ARG A 198 1.16 14.76 -1.11
C ARG A 198 0.14 13.81 -1.72
N ASN A 199 -1.14 14.01 -1.43
CA ASN A 199 -2.23 13.17 -1.91
C ASN A 199 -2.24 13.07 -3.44
N GLY A 200 -2.02 14.18 -4.15
CA GLY A 200 -1.93 14.18 -5.61
C GLY A 200 -0.78 13.31 -6.16
N ASP A 201 0.36 13.27 -5.47
CA ASP A 201 1.48 12.39 -5.84
C ASP A 201 1.20 10.92 -5.39
N ALA A 202 0.61 10.72 -4.21
CA ALA A 202 0.30 9.41 -3.62
C ALA A 202 -0.73 8.63 -4.45
N VAL A 203 -1.81 9.27 -4.87
CA VAL A 203 -2.82 8.67 -5.75
C VAL A 203 -2.14 8.06 -6.98
N THR A 204 -1.20 8.78 -7.57
CA THR A 204 -0.52 8.36 -8.79
C THR A 204 0.57 7.29 -8.54
N GLU A 205 1.47 7.51 -7.59
CA GLU A 205 2.67 6.68 -7.41
C GLU A 205 2.44 5.49 -6.46
N CYS A 206 1.57 5.68 -5.46
CA CYS A 206 1.30 4.68 -4.43
C CYS A 206 0.05 3.88 -4.76
N PHE A 207 -1.06 4.56 -5.08
CA PHE A 207 -2.40 3.95 -5.16
C PHE A 207 -2.87 3.63 -6.59
N ASN A 208 -1.99 3.75 -7.60
CA ASN A 208 -2.26 3.41 -9.02
C ASN A 208 -3.45 4.17 -9.64
N GLY A 209 -3.66 5.41 -9.24
CA GLY A 209 -4.60 6.31 -9.88
C GLY A 209 -4.20 6.61 -11.33
N SER A 210 -5.21 6.70 -12.21
CA SER A 210 -4.99 6.96 -13.63
C SER A 210 -4.38 8.35 -13.86
N ARG A 211 -3.15 8.39 -14.39
CA ARG A 211 -2.52 9.65 -14.86
C ARG A 211 -3.20 10.26 -16.08
N ARG A 212 -4.12 9.54 -16.71
CA ARG A 212 -4.84 9.97 -17.91
C ARG A 212 -6.25 10.47 -17.60
N ALA A 213 -6.77 10.16 -16.42
CA ALA A 213 -8.04 10.71 -15.98
C ALA A 213 -7.84 12.18 -15.62
N ASN A 214 -8.61 13.06 -16.24
CA ASN A 214 -8.62 14.48 -15.92
C ASN A 214 -9.84 14.88 -15.08
N THR A 215 -10.82 13.99 -14.99
CA THR A 215 -12.03 14.15 -14.18
C THR A 215 -12.26 12.93 -13.27
N ILE A 216 -13.15 13.07 -12.30
CA ILE A 216 -13.57 11.95 -11.43
C ILE A 216 -14.31 10.90 -12.25
N GLU A 217 -15.11 11.33 -13.24
CA GLU A 217 -15.86 10.45 -14.13
C GLU A 217 -14.94 9.61 -15.02
N ASP A 218 -13.86 10.19 -15.55
CA ASP A 218 -12.83 9.45 -16.31
C ASP A 218 -12.18 8.38 -15.43
N PHE A 219 -11.89 8.75 -14.18
CA PHE A 219 -11.26 7.85 -13.22
C PHE A 219 -12.19 6.69 -12.88
N ALA A 220 -13.43 6.99 -12.51
CA ALA A 220 -14.45 6.00 -12.16
C ALA A 220 -14.81 5.12 -13.36
N GLY A 221 -14.89 5.68 -14.57
CA GLY A 221 -15.16 4.93 -15.80
C GLY A 221 -14.05 3.95 -16.18
N ALA A 222 -12.81 4.19 -15.73
CA ALA A 222 -11.69 3.25 -15.89
C ALA A 222 -11.58 2.24 -14.73
N ALA A 223 -12.30 2.45 -13.63
CA ALA A 223 -12.28 1.63 -12.43
C ALA A 223 -13.27 0.46 -12.53
N ASP A 224 -12.99 -0.46 -13.46
CA ASP A 224 -13.70 -1.73 -13.59
C ASP A 224 -12.71 -2.85 -13.94
N THR A 225 -11.89 -3.20 -12.96
CA THR A 225 -10.78 -4.15 -13.18
C THR A 225 -11.18 -5.60 -12.93
N GLY A 226 -12.29 -5.86 -12.23
CA GLY A 226 -12.64 -7.20 -11.74
C GLY A 226 -11.60 -7.81 -10.79
N LEU A 227 -10.67 -6.99 -10.27
CA LEU A 227 -9.62 -7.47 -9.37
C LEU A 227 -10.21 -7.90 -8.03
N ARG A 228 -9.83 -9.08 -7.57
CA ARG A 228 -10.06 -9.55 -6.20
C ARG A 228 -8.68 -9.78 -5.60
N SER A 229 -8.24 -8.78 -4.84
CA SER A 229 -6.86 -8.65 -4.37
C SER A 229 -6.78 -9.07 -2.91
N LEU A 230 -5.90 -10.02 -2.60
CA LEU A 230 -5.54 -10.41 -1.24
C LEU A 230 -4.13 -9.89 -0.91
N PRO A 231 -3.99 -8.77 -0.18
CA PRO A 231 -2.70 -8.30 0.28
C PRO A 231 -2.33 -9.01 1.58
N ALA A 232 -1.60 -10.12 1.48
CA ALA A 232 -1.15 -10.88 2.66
C ALA A 232 -0.10 -10.10 3.47
N ALA A 233 0.60 -9.17 2.82
CA ALA A 233 1.53 -8.28 3.50
C ALA A 233 0.81 -7.38 4.53
N PRO A 234 1.39 -7.12 5.71
CA PRO A 234 0.79 -6.23 6.71
C PRO A 234 0.54 -4.81 6.17
N PHE A 235 -0.63 -4.24 6.46
CA PHE A 235 -1.05 -2.90 6.07
C PHE A 235 -0.22 -1.82 6.76
N MET A 236 0.37 -2.10 7.93
CA MET A 236 1.39 -1.22 8.51
C MET A 236 2.60 -0.98 7.59
N HIS A 237 2.79 -1.74 6.51
CA HIS A 237 3.80 -1.50 5.48
C HIS A 237 3.19 -0.91 4.22
N GLY A 238 3.93 -0.02 3.55
CA GLY A 238 3.54 0.60 2.27
C GLY A 238 3.01 -0.41 1.25
N ALA A 239 3.73 -1.50 1.00
CA ALA A 239 3.33 -2.50 0.02
C ALA A 239 1.92 -3.06 0.26
N GLY A 240 1.58 -3.39 1.51
CA GLY A 240 0.29 -3.99 1.88
C GLY A 240 -0.89 -3.05 1.60
N HIS A 241 -0.91 -1.90 2.27
CA HIS A 241 -2.04 -0.98 2.11
C HIS A 241 -2.03 -0.26 0.75
N TRP A 242 -0.87 -0.07 0.09
CA TRP A 242 -0.86 0.42 -1.30
C TRP A 242 -1.55 -0.59 -2.21
N SER A 243 -1.28 -1.88 -2.08
CA SER A 243 -1.97 -2.90 -2.86
C SER A 243 -3.47 -2.92 -2.61
N ALA A 244 -3.89 -2.75 -1.35
CA ALA A 244 -5.30 -2.63 -1.00
C ALA A 244 -5.95 -1.39 -1.66
N MET A 245 -5.35 -0.21 -1.49
CA MET A 245 -5.83 1.04 -2.08
C MET A 245 -5.88 0.97 -3.62
N ARG A 246 -4.92 0.30 -4.26
CA ARG A 246 -4.92 0.07 -5.71
C ARG A 246 -6.12 -0.75 -6.16
N ALA A 247 -6.47 -1.79 -5.41
CA ALA A 247 -7.65 -2.59 -5.72
C ALA A 247 -8.92 -1.75 -5.60
N LEU A 248 -9.08 -1.00 -4.50
CA LEU A 248 -10.24 -0.14 -4.27
C LEU A 248 -10.38 0.94 -5.35
N LEU A 249 -9.31 1.70 -5.62
CA LEU A 249 -9.32 2.74 -6.64
C LEU A 249 -9.48 2.20 -8.07
N GLY A 250 -9.14 0.93 -8.30
CA GLY A 250 -9.39 0.23 -9.56
C GLY A 250 -10.80 -0.39 -9.67
N GLY A 251 -11.70 -0.10 -8.73
CA GLY A 251 -13.06 -0.68 -8.69
C GLY A 251 -13.09 -2.18 -8.39
N GLY A 252 -12.00 -2.70 -7.82
CA GLY A 252 -11.88 -4.08 -7.39
C GLY A 252 -12.30 -4.30 -5.94
N THR A 253 -12.12 -5.53 -5.47
CA THR A 253 -12.35 -5.98 -4.10
C THR A 253 -11.03 -6.22 -3.39
N VAL A 254 -10.93 -5.75 -2.14
CA VAL A 254 -9.86 -6.16 -1.22
C VAL A 254 -10.39 -7.31 -0.37
N VAL A 255 -9.69 -8.43 -0.40
CA VAL A 255 -9.98 -9.61 0.41
C VAL A 255 -8.95 -9.66 1.53
N ILE A 256 -9.41 -9.60 2.77
CA ILE A 256 -8.57 -9.64 3.96
C ILE A 256 -8.81 -11.00 4.64
N PRO A 257 -7.80 -11.88 4.70
CA PRO A 257 -7.95 -13.14 5.41
C PRO A 257 -8.08 -12.87 6.91
N GLU A 258 -8.93 -13.65 7.58
CA GLU A 258 -9.02 -13.64 9.04
C GLU A 258 -7.71 -14.17 9.63
N HIS A 259 -7.01 -13.35 10.40
CA HIS A 259 -5.82 -13.78 11.13
C HIS A 259 -5.52 -12.87 12.34
N ASP A 260 -4.82 -13.43 13.33
CA ASP A 260 -4.43 -12.78 14.59
C ASP A 260 -3.19 -11.85 14.48
N GLY A 261 -2.82 -11.44 13.26
CA GLY A 261 -1.64 -10.63 12.99
C GLY A 261 -0.41 -11.45 12.54
N ARG A 262 -0.54 -12.78 12.46
CA ARG A 262 0.46 -13.67 11.86
C ARG A 262 -0.03 -14.22 10.53
N LEU A 263 0.92 -14.61 9.66
CA LEU A 263 0.57 -15.30 8.43
C LEU A 263 0.05 -16.69 8.77
N ASP A 264 -1.21 -16.97 8.42
CA ASP A 264 -1.77 -18.31 8.34
C ASP A 264 -1.87 -18.73 6.86
N PRO A 265 -0.95 -19.59 6.38
CA PRO A 265 -0.95 -20.02 4.98
C PRO A 265 -2.19 -20.83 4.57
N HIS A 266 -2.78 -21.61 5.48
CA HIS A 266 -3.97 -22.41 5.17
C HIS A 266 -5.20 -21.51 5.04
N ALA A 267 -5.35 -20.53 5.94
CA ALA A 267 -6.41 -19.53 5.84
C ALA A 267 -6.29 -18.70 4.55
N VAL A 268 -5.06 -18.37 4.12
CA VAL A 268 -4.82 -17.68 2.84
C VAL A 268 -5.32 -18.52 1.67
N TRP A 269 -4.93 -19.79 1.56
CA TRP A 269 -5.38 -20.64 0.44
C TRP A 269 -6.88 -20.91 0.46
N SER A 270 -7.46 -21.21 1.62
CA SER A 270 -8.90 -21.37 1.77
C SER A 270 -9.67 -20.10 1.37
N THR A 271 -9.11 -18.93 1.68
CA THR A 271 -9.69 -17.65 1.27
C THR A 271 -9.53 -17.40 -0.23
N ILE A 272 -8.40 -17.79 -0.83
CA ILE A 272 -8.19 -17.68 -2.28
C ILE A 272 -9.24 -18.49 -3.03
N ASP A 273 -9.44 -19.75 -2.62
CA ASP A 273 -10.43 -20.65 -3.19
C ASP A 273 -11.85 -20.09 -2.99
N ARG A 274 -12.26 -19.86 -1.74
CA ARG A 274 -13.62 -19.38 -1.42
C ARG A 274 -13.96 -18.06 -2.09
N GLU A 275 -13.05 -17.09 -2.03
CA GLU A 275 -13.29 -15.73 -2.52
C GLU A 275 -12.87 -15.54 -3.98
N GLN A 276 -12.37 -16.57 -4.66
CA GLN A 276 -11.92 -16.50 -6.05
C GLN A 276 -10.90 -15.36 -6.27
N VAL A 277 -9.92 -15.28 -5.38
CA VAL A 277 -8.86 -14.26 -5.42
C VAL A 277 -8.05 -14.43 -6.70
N ASN A 278 -7.85 -13.34 -7.43
CA ASN A 278 -7.11 -13.35 -8.70
C ASN A 278 -5.79 -12.58 -8.67
N LEU A 279 -5.55 -11.82 -7.60
CA LEU A 279 -4.29 -11.16 -7.31
C LEU A 279 -3.92 -11.36 -5.84
N MET A 280 -2.69 -11.77 -5.56
CA MET A 280 -2.16 -11.84 -4.20
C MET A 280 -0.87 -11.03 -4.11
N LEU A 281 -0.70 -10.27 -3.02
CA LEU A 281 0.58 -9.63 -2.69
C LEU A 281 1.24 -10.34 -1.50
N ILE A 282 2.50 -10.73 -1.65
CA ILE A 282 3.34 -11.33 -0.60
C ILE A 282 4.67 -10.58 -0.39
N VAL A 283 5.42 -10.95 0.64
CA VAL A 283 6.74 -10.37 0.98
C VAL A 283 7.85 -11.42 0.85
N GLY A 284 8.30 -11.63 -0.39
CA GLY A 284 9.45 -12.48 -0.73
C GLY A 284 9.35 -13.92 -0.22
N ASP A 285 10.51 -14.57 -0.07
CA ASP A 285 10.64 -15.96 0.36
C ASP A 285 9.96 -16.27 1.71
N ALA A 286 9.95 -15.30 2.63
CA ALA A 286 9.41 -15.48 3.98
C ALA A 286 7.90 -15.76 3.98
N PHE A 287 7.17 -15.25 2.99
CA PHE A 287 5.76 -15.55 2.79
C PHE A 287 5.57 -16.71 1.80
N ALA A 288 6.36 -16.74 0.73
CA ALA A 288 6.20 -17.74 -0.32
C ALA A 288 6.42 -19.17 0.18
N ARG A 289 7.45 -19.41 1.01
CA ARG A 289 7.77 -20.78 1.45
C ARG A 289 6.67 -21.42 2.31
N PRO A 290 6.13 -20.75 3.36
CA PRO A 290 4.99 -21.29 4.10
C PRO A 290 3.75 -21.50 3.23
N LEU A 291 3.50 -20.61 2.25
CA LEU A 291 2.40 -20.77 1.31
C LEU A 291 2.57 -22.00 0.42
N ILE A 292 3.76 -22.24 -0.12
CA ILE A 292 4.05 -23.45 -0.91
C ILE A 292 3.84 -24.71 -0.07
N GLU A 293 4.37 -24.74 1.15
CA GLU A 293 4.24 -25.88 2.06
C GLU A 293 2.78 -26.19 2.42
N ALA A 294 1.97 -25.16 2.66
CA ALA A 294 0.55 -25.33 2.96
C ALA A 294 -0.28 -25.72 1.73
N TYR A 295 0.11 -25.26 0.53
CA TYR A 295 -0.52 -25.69 -0.72
C TYR A 295 -0.28 -27.19 -0.96
N ASP A 296 0.95 -27.67 -0.75
CA ASP A 296 1.31 -29.09 -0.94
C ASP A 296 0.63 -30.03 0.07
N ARG A 297 0.33 -29.53 1.28
CA ARG A 297 -0.29 -30.32 2.35
C ARG A 297 -1.82 -30.27 2.36
N GLY A 298 -2.40 -29.22 1.79
CA GLY A 298 -3.83 -29.00 1.78
C GLY A 298 -4.47 -29.48 0.48
N ASP A 299 -5.81 -29.51 0.50
CA ASP A 299 -6.63 -29.64 -0.70
C ASP A 299 -7.24 -28.26 -0.97
N HIS A 300 -6.49 -27.41 -1.67
CA HIS A 300 -6.88 -26.04 -1.97
C HIS A 300 -6.87 -25.80 -3.47
N ASP A 301 -7.92 -25.14 -4.01
CA ASP A 301 -7.91 -24.68 -5.39
C ASP A 301 -7.28 -23.29 -5.52
N GLY A 302 -6.06 -23.24 -6.08
CA GLY A 302 -5.35 -22.00 -6.39
C GLY A 302 -5.60 -21.46 -7.80
N SER A 303 -6.49 -22.08 -8.60
CA SER A 303 -6.63 -21.83 -10.04
C SER A 303 -7.19 -20.45 -10.39
N SER A 304 -7.89 -19.79 -9.45
CA SER A 304 -8.38 -18.41 -9.62
C SER A 304 -7.23 -17.38 -9.64
N LEU A 305 -6.08 -17.71 -9.03
CA LEU A 305 -4.96 -16.80 -8.89
C LEU A 305 -4.26 -16.60 -10.23
N ASN A 306 -4.28 -15.37 -10.74
CA ASN A 306 -3.65 -15.01 -12.02
C ASN A 306 -2.33 -14.26 -11.83
N VAL A 307 -2.24 -13.45 -10.76
CA VAL A 307 -1.08 -12.60 -10.51
C VAL A 307 -0.61 -12.75 -9.07
N LEU A 308 0.66 -13.10 -8.90
CA LEU A 308 1.35 -13.03 -7.62
C LEU A 308 2.31 -11.84 -7.64
N VAL A 309 1.98 -10.81 -6.88
CA VAL A 309 2.87 -9.67 -6.66
C VAL A 309 3.77 -9.97 -5.46
N THR A 310 5.06 -9.70 -5.58
CA THR A 310 5.99 -9.73 -4.44
C THR A 310 6.71 -8.40 -4.32
N GLY A 311 6.95 -7.94 -3.10
CA GLY A 311 7.70 -6.71 -2.85
C GLY A 311 8.14 -6.58 -1.41
N GLY A 312 9.10 -5.67 -1.16
CA GLY A 312 9.64 -5.41 0.19
C GLY A 312 10.72 -6.40 0.65
N ALA A 313 10.76 -7.62 0.09
CA ALA A 313 11.85 -8.57 0.22
C ALA A 313 12.06 -9.32 -1.10
N ALA A 314 13.26 -9.88 -1.29
CA ALA A 314 13.58 -10.63 -2.50
C ALA A 314 12.80 -11.95 -2.57
N LEU A 315 12.37 -12.31 -3.78
CA LEU A 315 11.88 -13.64 -4.12
C LEU A 315 12.98 -14.37 -4.90
N SER A 316 13.50 -15.45 -4.32
CA SER A 316 14.55 -16.25 -4.94
C SER A 316 14.03 -16.99 -6.17
N ALA A 317 14.88 -17.16 -7.18
CA ALA A 317 14.50 -17.82 -8.44
C ALA A 317 14.01 -19.27 -8.20
N GLY A 318 14.64 -19.98 -7.26
CA GLY A 318 14.23 -21.34 -6.88
C GLY A 318 12.82 -21.38 -6.27
N VAL A 319 12.45 -20.41 -5.44
CA VAL A 319 11.09 -20.31 -4.87
C VAL A 319 10.08 -19.89 -5.94
N ALA A 320 10.43 -18.95 -6.82
CA ALA A 320 9.59 -18.57 -7.95
C ALA A 320 9.28 -19.77 -8.87
N ARG A 321 10.28 -20.62 -9.16
CA ARG A 321 10.09 -21.85 -9.95
C ARG A 321 9.13 -22.82 -9.23
N GLN A 322 9.31 -23.03 -7.92
CA GLN A 322 8.40 -23.88 -7.15
C GLN A 322 6.94 -23.40 -7.19
N ILE A 323 6.71 -22.09 -7.16
CA ILE A 323 5.35 -21.52 -7.31
C ILE A 323 4.79 -21.84 -8.69
N LEU A 324 5.58 -21.61 -9.75
CA LEU A 324 5.15 -21.85 -11.13
C LEU A 324 4.95 -23.32 -11.47
N ASP A 325 5.67 -24.23 -10.81
CA ASP A 325 5.47 -25.68 -10.96
C ASP A 325 4.07 -26.11 -10.45
N ARG A 326 3.56 -25.42 -9.43
CA ARG A 326 2.24 -25.68 -8.82
C ARG A 326 1.11 -24.89 -9.47
N LEU A 327 1.41 -23.64 -9.84
CA LEU A 327 0.46 -22.69 -10.43
C LEU A 327 1.02 -22.19 -11.77
N PRO A 328 0.99 -23.02 -12.83
CA PRO A 328 1.68 -22.75 -14.09
C PRO A 328 1.10 -21.57 -14.88
N THR A 329 -0.12 -21.14 -14.56
CA THR A 329 -0.81 -20.00 -15.18
C THR A 329 -0.50 -18.67 -14.51
N VAL A 330 0.09 -18.67 -13.30
CA VAL A 330 0.35 -17.45 -12.54
C VAL A 330 1.47 -16.62 -13.19
N MET A 331 1.24 -15.31 -13.25
CA MET A 331 2.28 -14.33 -13.53
C MET A 331 2.84 -13.79 -12.22
N ILE A 332 4.13 -14.00 -11.98
CA ILE A 332 4.84 -13.42 -10.83
C ILE A 332 5.35 -12.04 -11.20
N VAL A 333 4.94 -11.02 -10.45
CA VAL A 333 5.40 -9.64 -10.61
C VAL A 333 6.20 -9.25 -9.37
N ASP A 334 7.51 -9.21 -9.53
CA ASP A 334 8.45 -8.79 -8.48
C ASP A 334 8.69 -7.28 -8.59
N GLY A 335 8.22 -6.55 -7.58
CA GLY A 335 8.27 -5.10 -7.51
C GLY A 335 9.39 -4.63 -6.59
N PHE A 336 10.29 -3.82 -7.15
CA PHE A 336 11.32 -3.11 -6.40
C PHE A 336 10.94 -1.64 -6.23
N GLY A 337 11.03 -1.14 -5.01
CA GLY A 337 10.69 0.24 -4.69
C GLY A 337 11.11 0.64 -3.29
N SER A 338 10.69 1.84 -2.91
CA SER A 338 10.93 2.40 -1.59
C SER A 338 9.72 3.21 -1.15
N SER A 339 9.55 3.36 0.16
CA SER A 339 8.51 4.21 0.74
C SER A 339 8.58 5.64 0.22
N GLU A 340 9.77 6.10 -0.16
CA GLU A 340 10.08 7.47 -0.59
C GLU A 340 10.02 7.66 -2.10
N ALA A 341 9.73 6.62 -2.88
CA ALA A 341 9.67 6.73 -4.35
C ALA A 341 8.50 5.99 -4.99
N GLY A 342 7.80 5.15 -4.23
CA GLY A 342 6.85 4.19 -4.78
C GLY A 342 7.58 3.06 -5.53
N GLY A 343 6.90 2.50 -6.53
CA GLY A 343 7.42 1.44 -7.39
C GLY A 343 8.42 1.98 -8.43
N GLN A 344 9.64 1.46 -8.42
CA GLN A 344 10.75 1.96 -9.24
C GLN A 344 11.11 1.00 -10.38
N MET A 345 11.01 -0.30 -10.11
CA MET A 345 11.41 -1.34 -11.06
C MET A 345 10.52 -2.56 -10.89
N THR A 346 10.35 -3.32 -11.97
CA THR A 346 9.60 -4.57 -11.95
C THR A 346 10.32 -5.66 -12.71
N ARG A 347 10.16 -6.90 -12.24
CA ARG A 347 10.54 -8.11 -12.95
C ARG A 347 9.29 -8.98 -13.08
N VAL A 348 9.08 -9.54 -14.26
CA VAL A 348 7.94 -10.41 -14.53
C VAL A 348 8.47 -11.80 -14.87
N THR A 349 7.98 -12.80 -14.15
CA THR A 349 8.38 -14.19 -14.30
C THR A 349 7.12 -15.03 -14.55
N THR A 350 7.17 -15.93 -15.52
CA THR A 350 6.08 -16.85 -15.90
C THR A 350 6.64 -18.24 -16.15
N SER A 351 5.79 -19.27 -16.23
CA SER A 351 6.21 -20.64 -16.56
C SER A 351 6.94 -20.74 -17.90
N GLY A 352 6.55 -19.92 -18.89
CA GLY A 352 7.22 -19.84 -20.20
C GLY A 352 8.54 -19.05 -20.19
N ASN A 353 8.82 -18.29 -19.12
CA ASN A 353 10.08 -17.56 -18.94
C ASN A 353 10.46 -17.51 -17.45
N PRO A 354 10.86 -18.65 -16.86
CA PRO A 354 11.09 -18.77 -15.42
C PRO A 354 12.39 -18.06 -14.97
N ASP A 355 13.32 -17.85 -15.90
CA ASP A 355 14.65 -17.29 -15.63
C ASP A 355 14.77 -15.83 -16.12
N THR A 356 13.69 -15.03 -16.05
CA THR A 356 13.73 -13.60 -16.45
C THR A 356 14.84 -12.86 -15.69
N PRO A 357 15.88 -12.37 -16.39
CA PRO A 357 17.02 -11.73 -15.74
C PRO A 357 16.71 -10.28 -15.39
N GLY A 358 16.96 -9.93 -14.12
CA GLY A 358 17.04 -8.55 -13.67
C GLY A 358 15.70 -7.81 -13.57
N PHE A 359 15.78 -6.56 -13.10
CA PHE A 359 14.63 -5.66 -13.03
C PHE A 359 14.63 -4.69 -14.21
N LYS A 360 13.43 -4.47 -14.78
CA LYS A 360 13.18 -3.40 -15.73
C LYS A 360 12.95 -2.10 -14.98
N VAL A 361 13.80 -1.11 -15.24
CA VAL A 361 13.70 0.23 -14.66
C VAL A 361 12.59 1.02 -15.35
N ASN A 362 11.75 1.73 -14.58
CA ASN A 362 10.71 2.58 -15.17
C ASN A 362 11.29 3.87 -15.79
N ASP A 363 10.52 4.57 -16.64
CA ASP A 363 11.00 5.77 -17.36
C ASP A 363 11.33 6.97 -16.47
N ARG A 364 11.01 6.90 -15.17
CA ARG A 364 11.26 7.95 -14.17
C ARG A 364 12.41 7.63 -13.23
N THR A 365 12.98 6.43 -13.35
CA THR A 365 14.01 5.92 -12.48
C THR A 365 15.32 5.89 -13.23
N PHE A 366 16.34 6.51 -12.64
CA PHE A 366 17.68 6.53 -13.21
C PHE A 366 18.62 5.82 -12.27
N VAL A 367 19.42 4.90 -12.82
CA VAL A 367 20.55 4.31 -12.14
C VAL A 367 21.75 5.19 -12.47
N LEU A 368 22.41 5.73 -11.45
CA LEU A 368 23.57 6.60 -11.62
C LEU A 368 24.82 5.89 -11.10
N SER A 369 25.97 6.23 -11.67
CA SER A 369 27.26 5.89 -11.08
C SER A 369 27.38 6.43 -9.66
N GLU A 370 28.29 5.84 -8.87
CA GLU A 370 28.54 6.25 -7.49
C GLU A 370 28.84 7.75 -7.34
N ASP A 371 29.64 8.30 -8.27
CA ASP A 371 29.96 9.73 -8.38
C ASP A 371 28.78 10.61 -8.83
N ARG A 372 27.64 10.00 -9.19
CA ARG A 372 26.41 10.61 -9.71
C ARG A 372 26.59 11.39 -11.02
N GLN A 373 27.72 11.21 -11.70
CA GLN A 373 28.04 11.94 -12.94
C GLN A 373 27.51 11.26 -14.20
N ARG A 374 27.23 9.95 -14.15
CA ARG A 374 26.85 9.16 -15.33
C ARG A 374 25.60 8.33 -15.09
N HIS A 375 24.78 8.20 -16.12
CA HIS A 375 23.66 7.27 -16.13
C HIS A 375 24.18 5.86 -16.47
N LEU A 376 23.85 4.89 -15.64
CA LEU A 376 24.05 3.47 -15.88
C LEU A 376 22.79 2.88 -16.55
N HIS A 377 22.96 1.82 -17.34
CA HIS A 377 21.94 1.32 -18.28
C HIS A 377 20.55 1.01 -17.67
N ARG A 378 19.52 1.02 -18.53
CA ARG A 378 18.07 0.82 -18.22
C ARG A 378 17.70 -0.59 -17.70
N LEU A 379 18.62 -1.54 -17.73
CA LEU A 379 18.43 -2.92 -17.28
C LEU A 379 19.46 -3.23 -16.20
N ILE A 380 18.98 -3.50 -14.98
CA ILE A 380 19.84 -4.00 -13.90
C ILE A 380 19.80 -5.52 -13.97
N THR A 381 20.74 -6.10 -14.72
CA THR A 381 20.99 -7.55 -14.75
C THR A 381 22.06 -7.93 -13.72
N SER A 382 22.26 -9.23 -13.50
CA SER A 382 23.37 -9.78 -12.69
C SER A 382 24.77 -9.36 -13.18
N GLN A 383 24.89 -8.76 -14.37
CA GLN A 383 26.13 -8.21 -14.90
C GLN A 383 26.45 -6.78 -14.43
N ILE A 384 25.51 -6.09 -13.76
CA ILE A 384 25.85 -4.86 -13.05
C ILE A 384 26.48 -5.27 -11.72
N THR A 385 27.80 -5.16 -11.63
CA THR A 385 28.53 -5.41 -10.39
C THR A 385 27.88 -4.60 -9.25
N PRO A 386 27.46 -5.23 -8.14
CA PRO A 386 26.64 -4.62 -7.08
C PRO A 386 27.29 -3.47 -6.30
N GLN A 387 28.43 -2.96 -6.76
CA GLN A 387 29.23 -2.01 -6.01
C GLN A 387 28.88 -0.53 -6.22
N ARG A 388 28.22 -0.08 -7.31
CA ARG A 388 28.24 1.37 -7.63
C ARG A 388 27.01 1.94 -8.33
N CYS A 389 25.83 1.86 -7.72
CA CYS A 389 24.59 2.40 -8.32
C CYS A 389 23.76 3.24 -7.33
N VAL A 390 23.33 4.43 -7.77
CA VAL A 390 22.43 5.35 -7.04
C VAL A 390 21.11 5.50 -7.80
N VAL A 391 19.97 5.34 -7.14
CA VAL A 391 18.66 5.59 -7.76
C VAL A 391 18.21 7.02 -7.50
N ARG A 392 17.95 7.81 -8.57
CA ARG A 392 17.43 9.18 -8.42
C ARG A 392 15.90 9.19 -8.49
N ILE A 393 15.29 9.86 -7.52
CA ILE A 393 13.83 10.02 -7.37
C ILE A 393 13.48 11.48 -7.66
N ARG A 394 12.40 11.73 -8.40
CA ARG A 394 12.04 13.10 -8.81
C ARG A 394 11.07 13.81 -7.86
N ARG A 395 10.43 13.14 -6.89
CA ARG A 395 9.50 13.77 -5.93
C ARG A 395 9.34 12.94 -4.65
N CYS A 396 9.95 13.37 -3.54
CA CYS A 396 9.54 13.00 -2.19
C CYS A 396 10.26 13.90 -1.17
N LEU A 397 9.55 14.31 -0.13
CA LEU A 397 10.08 15.08 0.99
C LEU A 397 10.25 14.14 2.19
N GLN A 398 11.40 14.23 2.86
CA GLN A 398 11.72 13.45 4.06
C GLN A 398 11.94 14.40 5.24
N HIS A 399 11.46 14.03 6.42
CA HIS A 399 11.82 14.70 7.66
C HIS A 399 12.63 13.76 8.57
N ARG A 400 13.76 14.26 9.09
CA ARG A 400 14.47 13.70 10.25
C ARG A 400 14.49 14.75 11.36
N HIS A 401 14.15 14.37 12.59
CA HIS A 401 14.29 15.26 13.73
C HIS A 401 15.78 15.45 14.04
N GLY A 402 16.27 16.71 14.05
CA GLY A 402 17.62 17.04 14.52
C GLY A 402 18.69 17.43 13.48
N GLY A 403 18.35 17.86 12.25
CA GLY A 403 19.34 18.39 11.30
C GLY A 403 18.78 19.45 10.37
N SER A 404 19.43 20.62 10.32
CA SER A 404 19.04 21.82 9.57
C SER A 404 19.35 21.77 8.06
N ASP A 405 19.71 20.62 7.49
CA ASP A 405 20.21 20.54 6.12
C ASP A 405 19.12 20.09 5.15
N GLN A 406 18.52 21.07 4.45
CA GLN A 406 17.60 20.86 3.34
C GLN A 406 18.34 20.19 2.17
N ARG A 407 17.91 18.99 1.77
CA ARG A 407 18.21 18.48 0.42
C ARG A 407 16.95 17.85 -0.13
N ILE A 408 16.63 18.13 -1.40
CA ILE A 408 15.99 17.12 -2.27
C ILE A 408 16.89 15.90 -2.14
N THR A 409 16.50 14.97 -1.28
CA THR A 409 17.39 13.89 -0.88
C THR A 409 17.36 12.87 -2.00
N THR A 410 18.39 12.90 -2.85
CA THR A 410 18.76 11.75 -3.68
C THR A 410 18.95 10.58 -2.73
N GLN A 411 17.97 9.69 -2.67
CA GLN A 411 18.10 8.52 -1.82
C GLN A 411 19.04 7.53 -2.52
N THR A 412 20.30 7.50 -2.10
CA THR A 412 21.22 6.42 -2.44
C THR A 412 20.81 5.18 -1.63
N ARG A 413 19.85 4.40 -2.15
CA ARG A 413 19.70 3.00 -1.73
C ARG A 413 20.66 2.15 -2.57
N PHE A 414 21.57 1.45 -1.92
CA PHE A 414 22.48 0.53 -2.60
C PHE A 414 21.72 -0.69 -3.11
N ILE A 415 21.95 -1.05 -4.38
CA ILE A 415 21.45 -2.28 -5.03
C ILE A 415 22.03 -3.56 -4.38
N ARG A 416 22.84 -3.45 -3.31
CA ARG A 416 23.53 -4.58 -2.64
C ARG A 416 22.61 -5.75 -2.28
N ARG A 417 21.32 -5.53 -1.95
CA ARG A 417 20.39 -6.61 -1.57
C ARG A 417 19.69 -7.32 -2.73
N ALA A 418 19.56 -6.70 -3.90
CA ALA A 418 18.83 -7.30 -5.03
C ALA A 418 19.70 -8.24 -5.89
N ILE A 419 21.04 -8.12 -5.79
CA ILE A 419 22.00 -8.86 -6.63
C ILE A 419 22.75 -9.95 -5.84
N GLN A 420 22.64 -10.02 -4.50
CA GLN A 420 23.24 -11.08 -3.69
C GLN A 420 22.48 -12.42 -3.71
N LEU A 421 21.85 -12.76 -4.84
CA LEU A 421 21.31 -14.09 -5.09
C LEU A 421 22.06 -14.69 -6.28
N ASN A 422 23.19 -15.31 -5.96
CA ASN A 422 23.75 -16.44 -6.71
C ASN A 422 23.99 -17.56 -5.72
#